data_AF-A0A654AC66-F1
#
_entry.id   AF-A0A654AC66-F1
#
_cell.length_a   1.000
_cell.length_b   1.000
_cell.length_c   1.000
_cell.angle_alpha   90.00
_cell.angle_beta   90.00
_cell.angle_gamma   90.00
#
_symmetry.space_group_name_H-M   'P 1'
#
loop_
_entity.id
_entity.type
_entity.pdbx_description
1 polymer ?
#
loop_
_entity_poly.entity_id
_entity_poly.type
_entity_poly.pdbx_seq_one_letter_code
_entity_poly.pdbx_strand_id
1 'polypeptide(L)'
;MEDTASLWRTDPATFRDVVINRQALEAALQGDCPPVERVRYLALLGRDAQALNEGLKLLPNSPDRRELLLVLAQIHQRQYRWHDAAVLHEKALRTVRTPEEEAYVRHHIGRRLFDEARFRAAADEFQWAADLYRVADQPELAEENRQAMRHALHVHSADQGAGRSAYELS
;
A
#
# COMPACT_ATOMS: atom_id res chain seq x y z
N MET A 1 -3.61 -22.35 -2.42
CA MET A 1 -3.28 -20.92 -2.26
C MET A 1 -1.79 -20.85 -2.49
N GLU A 2 -1.35 -20.41 -3.67
CA GLU A 2 0.08 -20.16 -3.91
C GLU A 2 0.56 -19.13 -2.90
N ASP A 3 1.71 -19.38 -2.28
CA ASP A 3 2.32 -18.45 -1.35
C ASP A 3 2.66 -17.15 -2.09
N THR A 4 1.81 -16.13 -1.97
CA THR A 4 1.98 -14.84 -2.65
C THR A 4 3.30 -14.17 -2.29
N ALA A 5 3.86 -14.47 -1.10
CA ALA A 5 5.16 -13.95 -0.67
C ALA A 5 6.32 -14.48 -1.54
N SER A 6 6.13 -15.60 -2.24
CA SER A 6 7.10 -16.14 -3.21
C SER A 6 7.10 -15.36 -4.55
N LEU A 7 6.03 -14.62 -4.86
CA LEU A 7 5.87 -13.87 -6.10
C LEU A 7 6.34 -12.41 -5.94
N TRP A 8 5.91 -11.77 -4.86
CA TRP A 8 6.21 -10.38 -4.54
C TRP A 8 6.06 -10.14 -3.03
N ARG A 9 6.63 -9.05 -2.53
CA ARG A 9 6.46 -8.62 -1.13
C ARG A 9 6.49 -7.11 -1.02
N THR A 10 5.93 -6.58 0.06
CA THR A 10 6.17 -5.18 0.46
C THR A 10 7.53 -5.10 1.15
N ASP A 11 8.41 -4.22 0.67
CA ASP A 11 9.66 -3.92 1.37
C ASP A 11 9.36 -3.13 2.65
N PRO A 12 9.70 -3.63 3.85
CA PRO A 12 9.40 -2.94 5.11
C PRO A 12 10.16 -1.61 5.29
N ALA A 13 11.25 -1.38 4.54
CA ALA A 13 12.01 -0.13 4.64
C ALA A 13 11.40 1.00 3.79
N THR A 14 10.82 0.67 2.64
CA THR A 14 10.29 1.65 1.67
C THR A 14 8.78 1.61 1.52
N PHE A 15 8.13 0.58 2.05
CA PHE A 15 6.72 0.22 1.87
C PHE A 15 6.27 0.05 0.42
N ARG A 16 7.22 -0.09 -0.52
CA ARG A 16 6.96 -0.35 -1.94
C ARG A 16 6.90 -1.86 -2.19
N ASP A 17 6.08 -2.25 -3.16
CA ASP A 17 6.05 -3.64 -3.59
C ASP A 17 7.27 -3.95 -4.46
N VAL A 18 7.93 -5.06 -4.12
CA VAL A 18 9.09 -5.61 -4.81
C VAL A 18 8.73 -6.97 -5.39
N VAL A 19 8.96 -7.13 -6.69
CA VAL A 19 8.80 -8.42 -7.39
C VAL A 19 9.93 -9.34 -7.00
N ILE A 20 9.60 -10.53 -6.52
CA ILE A 20 10.55 -11.59 -6.14
C ILE A 20 10.74 -12.57 -7.29
N ASN A 21 9.63 -13.01 -7.91
CA ASN A 21 9.68 -13.93 -9.04
C ASN A 21 8.86 -13.41 -10.23
N ARG A 22 9.56 -12.70 -11.12
CA ARG A 22 8.97 -12.13 -12.33
C ARG A 22 8.39 -13.21 -13.25
N GLN A 23 9.10 -14.32 -13.43
CA GLN A 23 8.67 -15.40 -14.33
C GLN A 23 7.39 -16.06 -13.83
N ALA A 24 7.27 -16.29 -12.52
CA ALA A 24 6.07 -16.87 -11.94
C ALA A 24 4.87 -15.90 -12.02
N LEU A 25 5.07 -14.59 -11.84
CA LEU A 25 4.02 -13.59 -12.10
C LEU A 25 3.55 -13.61 -13.56
N GLU A 26 4.49 -13.70 -14.51
CA GLU A 26 4.15 -13.79 -15.94
C GLU A 26 3.42 -15.09 -16.27
N ALA A 27 3.81 -16.22 -15.66
CA ALA A 27 3.12 -17.50 -15.82
C ALA A 27 1.70 -17.47 -15.21
N ALA A 28 1.55 -16.89 -14.01
CA ALA A 28 0.25 -16.72 -13.37
C ALA A 28 -0.71 -15.92 -14.25
N LEU A 29 -0.22 -14.86 -14.91
CA LEU A 29 -1.03 -14.06 -15.85
C LEU A 29 -1.51 -14.81 -17.10
N GLN A 30 -0.84 -15.91 -17.49
CA GLN A 30 -1.26 -16.78 -18.60
C GLN A 30 -2.23 -17.89 -18.15
N GLY A 31 -2.29 -18.17 -16.85
CA GLY A 31 -3.20 -19.16 -16.26
C GLY A 31 -4.56 -18.57 -15.90
N ASP A 32 -5.27 -19.29 -15.04
CA ASP A 32 -6.52 -18.82 -14.44
C ASP A 32 -6.23 -17.85 -13.29
N CYS A 33 -5.90 -16.61 -13.66
CA CYS A 33 -5.60 -15.54 -12.71
C CYS A 33 -6.88 -14.80 -12.33
N PRO A 34 -7.26 -14.74 -11.04
CA PRO A 34 -8.47 -14.04 -10.67
C PRO A 34 -8.35 -12.53 -10.99
N PRO A 35 -9.49 -11.84 -11.26
CA PRO A 35 -9.43 -10.54 -11.93
C PRO A 35 -8.69 -9.43 -11.17
N VAL A 36 -8.74 -9.43 -9.82
CA VAL A 36 -8.05 -8.41 -9.01
C VAL A 36 -6.55 -8.67 -8.96
N GLU A 37 -6.16 -9.93 -8.78
CA GLU A 37 -4.78 -10.42 -8.83
C GLU A 37 -4.16 -10.12 -10.19
N ARG A 38 -4.92 -10.30 -11.27
CA ARG A 38 -4.48 -9.95 -12.62
C ARG A 38 -4.09 -8.48 -12.73
N VAL A 39 -4.93 -7.56 -12.23
CA VAL A 39 -4.64 -6.12 -12.20
C VAL A 39 -3.38 -5.84 -11.38
N ARG A 40 -3.25 -6.47 -10.21
CA ARG A 40 -2.06 -6.35 -9.35
C ARG A 40 -0.80 -6.84 -10.05
N TYR A 41 -0.84 -8.01 -10.68
CA TYR A 41 0.32 -8.61 -11.34
C TYR A 41 0.76 -7.80 -12.56
N LEU A 42 -0.19 -7.27 -13.33
CA LEU A 42 0.11 -6.32 -14.41
C LEU A 42 0.86 -5.08 -13.87
N ALA A 43 0.40 -4.51 -12.76
CA ALA A 43 1.04 -3.36 -12.11
C ALA A 43 2.46 -3.69 -11.60
N LEU A 44 2.62 -4.82 -10.92
CA LEU A 44 3.91 -5.30 -10.42
C LEU A 44 4.93 -5.51 -11.55
N LEU A 45 4.47 -5.95 -12.73
CA LEU A 45 5.29 -6.12 -13.92
C LEU A 45 5.58 -4.82 -14.68
N GLY A 46 5.08 -3.67 -14.19
CA GLY A 46 5.26 -2.34 -14.79
C GLY A 46 4.31 -2.05 -15.95
N ARG A 47 3.25 -2.84 -16.13
CA ARG A 47 2.25 -2.68 -17.20
C ARG A 47 1.10 -1.80 -16.74
N ASP A 48 1.43 -0.64 -16.18
CA ASP A 48 0.49 0.19 -15.42
C ASP A 48 -0.72 0.65 -16.24
N ALA A 49 -0.52 1.04 -17.50
CA ALA A 49 -1.61 1.48 -18.37
C ALA A 49 -2.64 0.37 -18.62
N GLN A 50 -2.15 -0.87 -18.80
CA GLN A 50 -3.01 -2.05 -18.94
C GLN A 50 -3.73 -2.36 -17.63
N ALA A 51 -3.00 -2.35 -16.51
CA ALA A 51 -3.56 -2.59 -15.19
C ALA A 51 -4.68 -1.60 -14.85
N LEU A 52 -4.47 -0.29 -15.09
CA LEU A 52 -5.49 0.74 -14.89
C LEU A 52 -6.71 0.51 -15.79
N ASN A 53 -6.51 0.22 -17.07
CA ASN A 53 -7.62 -0.03 -18.00
C ASN A 53 -8.46 -1.25 -17.59
N GLU A 54 -7.82 -2.36 -17.24
CA GLU A 54 -8.51 -3.58 -16.78
C GLU A 54 -9.22 -3.33 -15.43
N GLY A 55 -8.53 -2.71 -14.47
CA GLY A 55 -9.09 -2.45 -13.14
C GLY A 55 -10.26 -1.46 -13.14
N LEU A 56 -10.20 -0.40 -13.96
CA LEU A 56 -11.32 0.55 -14.08
C LEU A 56 -12.57 -0.08 -14.70
N LYS A 57 -12.40 -1.01 -15.65
CA LYS A 57 -13.51 -1.79 -16.23
C LYS A 57 -14.11 -2.77 -15.22
N LEU A 58 -13.27 -3.37 -14.38
CA LEU A 58 -13.68 -4.32 -13.36
C LEU A 58 -14.41 -3.65 -12.18
N LEU A 59 -14.03 -2.42 -11.84
CA LEU A 59 -14.44 -1.72 -10.62
C LEU A 59 -15.96 -1.65 -10.34
N PRO A 60 -16.85 -1.40 -11.33
CA PRO A 60 -18.29 -1.30 -11.07
C PRO A 60 -18.90 -2.57 -10.51
N ASN A 61 -18.39 -3.74 -10.91
CA ASN A 61 -18.98 -5.05 -10.65
C ASN A 61 -18.09 -5.95 -9.79
N SER A 62 -17.00 -5.42 -9.25
CA SER A 62 -16.06 -6.20 -8.46
C SER A 62 -16.65 -6.57 -7.09
N PRO A 63 -16.69 -7.86 -6.71
CA PRO A 63 -17.08 -8.26 -5.35
C PRO A 63 -16.06 -7.75 -4.32
N ASP A 64 -14.78 -7.72 -4.68
CA ASP A 64 -13.66 -7.26 -3.85
C ASP A 64 -13.32 -5.79 -4.13
N ARG A 65 -14.35 -4.94 -4.23
CA ARG A 65 -14.21 -3.54 -4.63
C ARG A 65 -13.20 -2.76 -3.78
N ARG A 66 -13.12 -3.03 -2.46
CA ARG A 66 -12.13 -2.40 -1.57
C ARG A 66 -10.71 -2.71 -2.04
N GLU A 67 -10.40 -3.98 -2.24
CA GLU A 67 -9.08 -4.45 -2.61
C GLU A 67 -8.67 -3.90 -3.99
N LEU A 68 -9.59 -3.92 -4.96
CA LEU A 68 -9.33 -3.34 -6.27
C LEU A 68 -9.06 -1.83 -6.22
N LEU A 69 -9.75 -1.09 -5.35
CA LEU A 69 -9.46 0.34 -5.15
C LEU A 69 -8.06 0.57 -4.59
N LEU A 70 -7.59 -0.28 -3.67
CA LEU A 70 -6.24 -0.21 -3.10
C LEU A 70 -5.17 -0.56 -4.14
N VAL A 71 -5.40 -1.58 -4.96
CA VAL A 71 -4.50 -1.91 -6.09
C VAL A 71 -4.42 -0.74 -7.07
N LEU A 72 -5.55 -0.13 -7.44
CA LEU A 72 -5.56 1.03 -8.32
C LEU A 72 -4.84 2.23 -7.68
N ALA A 73 -5.05 2.47 -6.38
CA ALA A 73 -4.36 3.52 -5.64
C ALA A 73 -2.84 3.33 -5.68
N GLN A 74 -2.38 2.09 -5.52
CA GLN A 74 -0.98 1.73 -5.59
C GLN A 74 -0.38 1.95 -6.99
N ILE A 75 -1.13 1.71 -8.06
CA ILE A 75 -0.67 2.03 -9.42
C ILE A 75 -0.45 3.54 -9.59
N HIS A 76 -1.39 4.36 -9.09
CA HIS A 76 -1.23 5.82 -9.10
C HIS A 76 -0.07 6.28 -8.21
N GLN A 77 0.12 5.64 -7.05
CA GLN A 77 1.22 5.89 -6.13
C GLN A 77 2.59 5.71 -6.82
N ARG A 78 2.79 4.60 -7.54
CA ARG A 78 4.05 4.31 -8.28
C ARG A 78 4.38 5.33 -9.36
N GLN A 79 3.37 6.05 -9.84
CA GLN A 79 3.49 7.11 -10.84
C GLN A 79 3.54 8.51 -10.20
N TYR A 80 3.67 8.58 -8.87
CA TYR A 80 3.69 9.83 -8.11
C TYR A 80 2.40 10.66 -8.29
N ARG A 81 1.29 10.02 -8.67
CA ARG A 81 -0.04 10.64 -8.78
C ARG A 81 -0.77 10.59 -7.44
N TRP A 82 -0.23 11.31 -6.46
CA TRP A 82 -0.66 11.25 -5.07
C TRP A 82 -2.13 11.59 -4.85
N HIS A 83 -2.63 12.59 -5.58
CA HIS A 83 -4.04 13.01 -5.49
C HIS A 83 -4.99 11.91 -5.95
N ASP A 84 -4.72 11.29 -7.10
CA ASP A 84 -5.54 10.19 -7.61
C ASP A 84 -5.54 8.99 -6.66
N ALA A 85 -4.37 8.65 -6.11
CA ALA A 85 -4.24 7.61 -5.08
C ALA A 85 -5.05 7.95 -3.82
N ALA A 86 -5.02 9.21 -3.36
CA ALA A 86 -5.83 9.68 -2.23
C ALA A 86 -7.33 9.50 -2.47
N VAL A 87 -7.83 9.90 -3.64
CA VAL A 87 -9.24 9.76 -4.03
C VAL A 87 -9.68 8.30 -4.02
N LEU A 88 -8.81 7.38 -4.46
CA LEU A 88 -9.08 5.95 -4.43
C LEU A 88 -9.08 5.38 -3.00
N HIS A 89 -8.17 5.82 -2.14
CA HIS A 89 -8.19 5.47 -0.72
C HIS A 89 -9.47 5.95 0.00
N GLU A 90 -9.94 7.17 -0.27
CA GLU A 90 -11.20 7.65 0.29
C GLU A 90 -12.39 6.81 -0.16
N LYS A 91 -12.40 6.39 -1.43
CA LYS A 91 -13.42 5.47 -1.94
C LYS A 91 -13.33 4.10 -1.24
N ALA A 92 -12.13 3.61 -0.93
CA ALA A 92 -11.94 2.36 -0.21
C ALA A 92 -12.40 2.47 1.26
N LEU A 93 -12.13 3.58 1.94
CA LEU A 93 -12.64 3.83 3.30
C LEU A 93 -14.17 3.78 3.35
N ARG A 94 -14.85 4.27 2.31
CA ARG A 94 -16.33 4.23 2.24
C ARG A 94 -16.92 2.83 2.08
N THR A 95 -16.12 1.80 1.77
CA THR A 95 -16.61 0.42 1.64
C THR A 95 -16.40 -0.43 2.90
N VAL A 96 -15.65 0.09 3.87
CA VAL A 96 -15.32 -0.57 5.13
C VAL A 96 -16.57 -0.81 5.97
N ARG A 97 -16.62 -1.98 6.62
CA ARG A 97 -17.69 -2.40 7.53
C ARG A 97 -17.20 -2.88 8.89
N THR A 98 -15.91 -3.17 9.03
CA THR A 98 -15.30 -3.63 10.29
C THR A 98 -14.04 -2.84 10.63
N PRO A 99 -13.62 -2.82 11.91
CA PRO A 99 -12.36 -2.19 12.30
C PRO A 99 -11.14 -2.78 11.57
N GLU A 100 -11.13 -4.09 11.34
CA GLU A 100 -10.06 -4.77 10.60
C GLU A 100 -9.93 -4.27 9.16
N GLU A 101 -11.07 -4.11 8.48
CA GLU A 101 -11.10 -3.57 7.13
C GLU A 101 -10.67 -2.10 7.07
N GLU A 102 -11.03 -1.30 8.07
CA GLU A 102 -10.55 0.08 8.17
C GLU A 102 -9.04 0.10 8.37
N ALA A 103 -8.53 -0.72 9.30
CA ALA A 103 -7.12 -0.82 9.61
C ALA A 103 -6.29 -1.15 8.36
N TYR A 104 -6.79 -2.09 7.56
CA TYR A 104 -6.14 -2.46 6.29
C TYR A 104 -6.07 -1.28 5.31
N VAL A 105 -7.15 -0.50 5.14
CA VAL A 105 -7.12 0.69 4.27
C VAL A 105 -6.20 1.77 4.84
N ARG A 106 -6.24 2.01 6.15
CA ARG A 106 -5.37 2.97 6.87
C ARG A 106 -3.90 2.64 6.69
N HIS A 107 -3.54 1.35 6.76
CA HIS A 107 -2.19 0.88 6.49
C HIS A 107 -1.73 1.29 5.08
N HIS A 108 -2.55 1.05 4.03
CA HIS A 108 -2.21 1.46 2.65
C HIS A 108 -2.10 2.98 2.49
N ILE A 109 -2.93 3.76 3.18
CA ILE A 109 -2.80 5.23 3.23
C ILE A 109 -1.45 5.64 3.85
N GLY A 110 -1.04 4.99 4.94
CA GLY A 110 0.25 5.18 5.59
C GLY A 110 1.42 4.90 4.64
N ARG A 111 1.37 3.79 3.89
CA ARG A 111 2.37 3.45 2.86
C ARG A 111 2.50 4.54 1.80
N ARG A 112 1.39 5.05 1.27
CA ARG A 112 1.39 6.16 0.30
C ARG A 112 1.99 7.44 0.89
N LEU A 113 1.60 7.81 2.12
CA LEU A 113 2.14 9.01 2.78
C LEU A 113 3.65 8.91 3.01
N PHE A 114 4.13 7.72 3.36
CA PHE A 114 5.56 7.48 3.53
C PHE A 114 6.29 7.68 2.19
N ASP A 115 5.74 7.16 1.10
CA ASP A 115 6.29 7.31 -0.24
C ASP A 115 6.27 8.76 -0.76
N GLU A 116 5.30 9.56 -0.28
CA GLU A 116 5.20 11.02 -0.50
C GLU A 116 6.16 11.82 0.43
N ALA A 117 7.01 11.15 1.22
CA ALA A 117 7.87 11.74 2.26
C ALA A 117 7.12 12.48 3.39
N ARG A 118 5.82 12.22 3.55
CA ARG A 118 4.98 12.77 4.64
C ARG A 118 5.05 11.86 5.87
N PHE A 119 6.27 11.64 6.35
CA PHE A 119 6.58 10.62 7.35
C PHE A 119 5.79 10.74 8.66
N ARG A 120 5.54 11.96 9.15
CA ARG A 120 4.75 12.15 10.36
C ARG A 120 3.29 11.73 10.18
N ALA A 121 2.67 12.13 9.07
CA ALA A 121 1.30 11.73 8.75
C ALA A 121 1.21 10.22 8.46
N ALA A 122 2.23 9.63 7.84
CA ALA A 122 2.31 8.18 7.67
C ALA A 122 2.30 7.45 9.03
N ALA A 123 3.09 7.93 9.99
CA ALA A 123 3.12 7.39 11.34
C ALA A 123 1.75 7.47 12.03
N ASP A 124 1.03 8.59 11.89
CA ASP A 124 -0.30 8.75 12.46
C ASP A 124 -1.31 7.73 11.87
N GLU A 125 -1.26 7.47 10.55
CA GLU A 125 -2.12 6.44 9.91
C GLU A 125 -1.73 5.01 10.33
N PHE A 126 -0.43 4.71 10.46
CA PHE A 126 0.01 3.41 10.97
C PHE A 126 -0.39 3.19 12.43
N GLN A 127 -0.31 4.21 13.28
CA GLN A 127 -0.79 4.13 14.66
C GLN A 127 -2.30 3.86 14.70
N TRP A 128 -3.08 4.56 13.86
CA TRP A 128 -4.52 4.32 13.77
C TRP A 128 -4.81 2.88 13.33
N ALA A 129 -4.14 2.38 12.28
CA ALA A 129 -4.27 0.99 11.86
C ALA A 129 -3.94 0.00 12.99
N ALA A 130 -2.86 0.25 13.75
CA ALA A 130 -2.47 -0.59 14.88
C ALA A 130 -3.54 -0.64 15.98
N ASP A 131 -4.18 0.49 16.29
CA ASP A 131 -5.25 0.56 17.29
C ASP A 131 -6.51 -0.18 16.84
N LEU A 132 -6.86 -0.07 15.56
CA LEU A 132 -7.99 -0.79 14.98
C LEU A 132 -7.76 -2.30 14.95
N TYR A 133 -6.58 -2.76 14.53
CA TYR A 133 -6.22 -4.19 14.58
C TYR A 133 -6.22 -4.73 16.00
N ARG A 134 -5.76 -3.94 16.98
CA ARG A 134 -5.85 -4.32 18.40
C ARG A 134 -7.30 -4.50 18.86
N VAL A 135 -8.22 -3.62 18.44
CA VAL A 135 -9.65 -3.75 18.76
C VAL A 135 -10.28 -4.95 18.05
N ALA A 136 -9.79 -5.30 16.86
CA ALA A 136 -10.22 -6.46 16.09
C ALA A 136 -9.58 -7.79 16.55
N ASP A 137 -8.84 -7.81 17.67
CA ASP A 137 -8.12 -8.97 18.19
C ASP A 137 -7.09 -9.56 17.21
N GLN A 138 -6.41 -8.68 16.47
CA GLN A 138 -5.33 -9.01 15.52
C GLN A 138 -3.97 -8.49 16.05
N PRO A 139 -3.38 -9.12 17.08
CA PRO A 139 -2.20 -8.59 17.77
C PRO A 139 -0.95 -8.53 16.89
N GLU A 140 -0.80 -9.47 15.96
CA GLU A 140 0.33 -9.53 15.02
C GLU A 140 0.29 -8.34 14.06
N LEU A 141 -0.84 -8.13 13.37
CA LEU A 141 -1.05 -6.98 12.48
C LEU A 141 -0.95 -5.65 13.22
N ALA A 142 -1.41 -5.61 14.48
CA ALA A 142 -1.25 -4.42 15.32
C ALA A 142 0.23 -4.10 15.58
N GLU A 143 1.05 -5.12 15.85
CA GLU A 143 2.49 -4.92 16.08
C GLU A 143 3.25 -4.57 14.80
N GLU A 144 2.92 -5.17 13.66
CA GLU A 144 3.47 -4.79 12.35
C GLU A 144 3.23 -3.30 12.06
N ASN A 145 2.02 -2.80 12.34
CA ASN A 145 1.70 -1.39 12.15
C ASN A 145 2.41 -0.48 13.17
N ARG A 146 2.65 -0.93 14.41
CA ARG A 146 3.50 -0.18 15.36
C ARG A 146 4.96 -0.12 14.89
N GLN A 147 5.47 -1.20 14.30
CA GLN A 147 6.82 -1.20 13.70
C GLN A 147 6.89 -0.21 12.54
N ALA A 148 5.90 -0.22 11.64
CA ALA A 148 5.81 0.73 10.54
C ALA A 148 5.74 2.20 11.02
N MET A 149 4.94 2.47 12.07
CA MET A 149 4.90 3.78 12.72
C MET A 149 6.28 4.19 13.25
N ARG A 150 6.95 3.33 14.02
CA ARG A 150 8.28 3.63 14.58
C ARG A 150 9.29 3.91 13.48
N HIS A 151 9.26 3.15 12.39
CA HIS A 151 10.09 3.38 11.22
C HIS A 151 9.84 4.75 10.58
N ALA A 152 8.58 5.11 10.33
CA ALA A 152 8.20 6.41 9.80
C ALA A 152 8.70 7.58 10.69
N LEU A 153 8.57 7.45 12.01
CA LEU A 153 9.09 8.46 12.95
C LEU A 153 10.61 8.54 12.97
N HIS A 154 11.31 7.41 12.83
CA HIS A 154 12.76 7.39 12.76
C HIS A 154 13.28 8.09 11.50
N VAL A 155 12.69 7.81 10.33
CA VAL A 155 13.06 8.49 9.09
C VAL A 155 12.76 9.99 9.17
N HIS A 156 11.64 10.38 9.76
CA HIS A 156 11.30 11.80 9.97
C HIS A 156 12.35 12.56 10.80
N SER A 157 12.84 11.95 11.89
CA SER A 157 13.84 12.61 12.75
C SER A 157 15.21 12.70 12.08
N ALA A 158 15.60 11.67 11.31
CA ALA A 158 16.83 11.67 10.53
C ALA A 158 16.81 12.77 9.44
N ASP A 159 15.69 12.93 8.74
CA ASP A 159 15.49 13.98 7.73
C ASP A 159 15.63 15.39 8.33
N GLN A 160 14.98 15.65 9.49
CA GLN A 160 15.12 16.92 10.19
C GLN A 160 16.54 17.20 10.70
N GLY A 161 17.25 16.16 11.17
CA GLY A 161 18.64 16.28 11.63
C GLY A 161 19.60 16.63 10.49
N ALA A 162 19.42 16.01 9.32
CA ALA A 162 20.20 16.32 8.12
C ALA A 162 19.93 17.76 7.62
N GLY A 163 18.67 18.18 7.64
CA GLY A 163 18.28 19.55 7.29
C GLY A 163 18.95 20.60 8.17
N ARG A 164 18.96 20.41 9.51
CA ARG A 164 19.59 21.36 10.44
C ARG A 164 21.11 21.46 10.27
N SER A 165 21.80 20.34 10.05
CA SER A 165 23.25 20.30 9.82
C SER A 165 23.68 21.08 8.56
N ALA A 166 22.86 21.06 7.51
CA ALA A 166 23.15 21.80 6.27
C ALA A 166 23.08 23.33 6.43
N TYR A 167 22.24 23.83 7.34
CA TYR A 167 22.11 25.28 7.59
C TYR A 167 23.15 25.83 8.59
N GLU A 168 23.78 24.99 9.40
CA GLU A 168 24.81 25.41 10.37
C GLU A 168 26.22 25.51 9.74
N LEU A 169 26.39 25.08 8.49
CA LEU A 169 27.65 25.10 7.74
C LEU A 169 27.68 26.16 6.61
N SER A 170 26.68 27.03 6.53
CA SER A 170 26.60 28.17 5.58
C SER A 170 26.75 29.50 6.30
#